data_AF-A0A1B8UM99-F1
#
_entry.id   AF-A0A1B8UM99-F1
#
_cell.length_a   1.000
_cell.length_b   1.000
_cell.length_c   1.000
_cell.angle_alpha   90.00
_cell.angle_beta   90.00
_cell.angle_gamma   90.00
#
_symmetry.space_group_name_H-M   'P 1'
#
loop_
_entity.id
_entity.type
_entity.pdbx_description
1 polymer ?
#
loop_
_entity_poly.entity_id
_entity_poly.type
_entity_poly.pdbx_seq_one_letter_code
_entity_poly.pdbx_strand_id
1 'polypeptide(L)'
;MKKSLLIGTAALLLISAQASIHPITVNAFPQVDKPTITSSGNDNSSNRATTPKVLDISGHWAEHSIIQAINKGYVEGYPDGNFLPNKIVSRAEFVKMTISALGIEVQESNGKWYESYVHAAEAAGIYKAGDLEDTNWTQTLTREEMSKMAVRALGIGQVEDKQWMYLATKNGIMSGTAPGELTPKGSTTRAQAITVIERLLSAKKGDKLAVDKYAVAVAEMYWHKTNIITVAEEIFNSPENDKYKYAKLGINSWSVDKLTVSAPNKSVVGQVNSLTAIDWNDPKDPNRKLLPSKDKLVWEVGGKQTLFSDDMKVYVVLLDSKLIVNEKPKSYPVNRLSLAIQGFTGSRNGINRATAIKSLDSKKVIYGLVIPKENFHTKGKISILVETMPLNAPLYSNTLSTSVLTK
;
A
#
# COMPACT_ATOMS: atom_id res chain seq x y z
N MET A 1 -3.08 -68.18 -3.33
CA MET A 1 -4.10 -67.12 -3.08
C MET A 1 -3.39 -65.79 -2.88
N LYS A 2 -3.35 -64.94 -3.91
CA LYS A 2 -2.89 -63.54 -3.81
C LYS A 2 -3.92 -62.69 -4.55
N LYS A 3 -4.70 -61.89 -3.81
CA LYS A 3 -5.61 -60.89 -4.36
C LYS A 3 -4.79 -59.64 -4.70
N SER A 4 -4.70 -59.28 -5.98
CA SER A 4 -4.25 -57.97 -6.42
C SER A 4 -5.43 -57.01 -6.35
N LEU A 5 -5.25 -55.91 -5.61
CA LEU A 5 -6.21 -54.82 -5.50
C LEU A 5 -5.90 -53.80 -6.61
N LEU A 6 -6.81 -53.61 -7.56
CA LEU A 6 -6.82 -52.46 -8.46
C LEU A 6 -7.14 -51.21 -7.63
N ILE A 7 -6.24 -50.23 -7.62
CA ILE A 7 -6.54 -48.87 -7.18
C ILE A 7 -6.56 -47.99 -8.43
N GLY A 8 -7.75 -47.48 -8.74
CA GLY A 8 -8.01 -46.60 -9.86
C GLY A 8 -7.30 -45.26 -9.72
N THR A 9 -6.78 -44.80 -10.85
CA THR A 9 -6.09 -43.54 -11.09
C THR A 9 -7.02 -42.34 -10.93
N ALA A 10 -6.66 -41.40 -10.05
CA ALA A 10 -7.16 -40.02 -10.09
C ALA A 10 -6.01 -39.11 -10.54
N ALA A 11 -5.92 -38.86 -11.84
CA ALA A 11 -5.01 -37.88 -12.41
C ALA A 11 -5.54 -36.48 -12.11
N LEU A 12 -4.93 -35.80 -11.14
CA LEU A 12 -5.19 -34.39 -10.86
C LEU A 12 -4.45 -33.55 -11.92
N LEU A 13 -5.17 -33.16 -12.97
CA LEU A 13 -4.68 -32.21 -13.99
C LEU A 13 -4.58 -30.82 -13.38
N LEU A 14 -3.40 -30.47 -12.87
CA LEU A 14 -3.00 -29.11 -12.56
C LEU A 14 -2.80 -28.35 -13.87
N ILE A 15 -3.85 -27.65 -14.33
CA ILE A 15 -3.73 -26.65 -15.38
C ILE A 15 -2.99 -25.45 -14.77
N SER A 16 -1.68 -25.41 -14.97
CA SER A 16 -0.89 -24.20 -14.72
C SER A 16 -1.24 -23.16 -15.78
N ALA A 17 -1.98 -22.12 -15.39
CA ALA A 17 -2.17 -20.95 -16.24
C ALA A 17 -0.86 -20.15 -16.26
N GLN A 18 -0.04 -20.38 -17.27
CA GLN A 18 1.09 -19.52 -17.62
C GLN A 18 0.55 -18.17 -18.09
N ALA A 19 0.80 -17.11 -17.31
CA ALA A 19 0.70 -15.74 -17.83
C ALA A 19 1.92 -15.47 -18.72
N SER A 20 1.87 -15.92 -19.97
CA SER A 20 2.77 -15.45 -21.03
C SER A 20 2.40 -14.00 -21.35
N ILE A 21 3.30 -13.07 -21.02
CA ILE A 21 3.18 -11.67 -21.40
C ILE A 21 3.53 -11.58 -22.89
N HIS A 22 2.54 -11.75 -23.75
CA HIS A 22 2.68 -11.32 -25.14
C HIS A 22 2.47 -9.81 -25.20
N PRO A 23 3.30 -9.06 -25.96
CA PRO A 23 2.99 -7.67 -26.26
C PRO A 23 1.65 -7.65 -27.02
N ILE A 24 0.64 -7.04 -26.43
CA ILE A 24 -0.62 -6.75 -27.12
C ILE A 24 -0.29 -5.67 -28.14
N THR A 25 -0.32 -6.02 -29.42
CA THR A 25 -0.35 -5.04 -30.50
C THR A 25 -1.66 -4.28 -30.37
N VAL A 26 -1.58 -3.03 -29.89
CA VAL A 26 -2.74 -2.14 -29.83
C VAL A 26 -3.03 -1.71 -31.26
N ASN A 27 -4.07 -2.28 -31.86
CA ASN A 27 -4.65 -1.70 -33.07
C ASN A 27 -5.12 -0.28 -32.73
N ALA A 28 -4.73 0.69 -33.56
CA ALA A 28 -5.15 2.08 -33.40
C ALA A 28 -6.68 2.16 -33.29
N PHE A 29 -7.17 2.89 -32.29
CA PHE A 29 -8.59 3.13 -32.09
C PHE A 29 -9.22 3.74 -33.35
N PRO A 30 -10.30 3.15 -33.91
CA PRO A 30 -11.09 3.84 -34.93
C PRO A 30 -11.68 5.11 -34.31
N GLN A 31 -11.53 6.23 -35.01
CA GLN A 31 -12.17 7.49 -34.65
C GLN A 31 -13.69 7.28 -34.72
N VAL A 32 -14.38 7.41 -33.59
CA VAL A 32 -15.84 7.39 -33.55
C VAL A 32 -16.34 8.77 -33.95
N ASP A 33 -17.09 8.84 -35.04
CA ASP A 33 -17.73 10.05 -35.52
C ASP A 33 -18.74 10.57 -34.47
N LYS A 34 -18.69 11.88 -34.22
CA LYS A 34 -19.58 12.59 -33.28
C LYS A 34 -21.05 12.45 -33.68
N PRO A 35 -22.00 12.39 -32.72
CA PRO A 35 -23.42 12.54 -33.04
C PRO A 35 -23.70 13.95 -33.59
N THR A 36 -24.30 14.01 -34.78
CA THR A 36 -24.77 15.24 -35.42
C THR A 36 -25.99 15.77 -34.69
N ILE A 37 -25.85 16.93 -34.04
CA ILE A 37 -26.99 17.77 -33.62
C ILE A 37 -27.12 18.90 -34.65
N THR A 38 -28.25 18.92 -35.35
CA THR A 38 -28.61 19.96 -36.32
C THR A 38 -29.00 21.26 -35.60
N SER A 39 -28.23 22.31 -35.84
CA SER A 39 -28.60 23.70 -35.55
C SER A 39 -27.94 24.61 -36.57
N SER A 40 -28.76 25.24 -37.42
CA SER A 40 -28.36 26.22 -38.42
C SER A 40 -27.71 27.44 -37.80
N GLY A 41 -26.56 27.85 -38.36
CA GLY A 41 -25.95 29.15 -38.11
C GLY A 41 -24.49 29.19 -38.56
N ASN A 42 -24.24 29.77 -39.73
CA ASN A 42 -22.90 30.10 -40.25
C ASN A 42 -22.11 30.94 -39.23
N ASP A 43 -20.89 30.54 -38.91
CA ASP A 43 -19.72 31.34 -39.30
C ASP A 43 -18.38 30.59 -39.13
N ASN A 44 -17.48 30.92 -40.06
CA ASN A 44 -16.23 30.28 -40.35
C ASN A 44 -15.08 30.88 -39.53
N SER A 45 -14.19 30.01 -39.03
CA SER A 45 -12.73 30.18 -38.86
C SER A 45 -12.09 30.11 -37.45
N SER A 46 -10.99 29.33 -37.44
CA SER A 46 -10.00 29.09 -36.40
C SER A 46 -10.39 28.09 -35.29
N ASN A 47 -10.11 26.82 -35.58
CA ASN A 47 -10.08 25.72 -34.61
C ASN A 47 -8.86 25.90 -33.69
N ARG A 48 -8.86 26.95 -32.87
CA ARG A 48 -8.00 27.06 -31.70
C ARG A 48 -8.71 26.27 -30.62
N ALA A 49 -8.11 25.18 -30.13
CA ALA A 49 -8.64 24.45 -28.98
C ALA A 49 -8.88 25.45 -27.83
N THR A 50 -10.13 25.91 -27.67
CA THR A 50 -10.51 26.83 -26.62
C THR A 50 -10.48 26.03 -25.34
N THR A 51 -9.53 26.33 -24.46
CA THR A 51 -9.49 25.77 -23.11
C THR A 51 -10.88 25.96 -22.49
N PRO A 52 -11.53 24.88 -22.03
CA PRO A 52 -12.82 24.98 -21.35
C PRO A 52 -12.70 25.99 -20.22
N LYS A 53 -13.46 27.09 -20.30
CA LYS A 53 -13.42 28.13 -19.29
C LYS A 53 -14.32 27.72 -18.13
N VAL A 54 -13.72 27.06 -17.14
CA VAL A 54 -14.37 26.75 -15.87
C VAL A 54 -13.88 27.74 -14.82
N LEU A 55 -14.80 28.44 -14.16
CA LEU A 55 -14.47 29.62 -13.34
C LEU A 55 -13.84 29.26 -11.99
N ASP A 56 -14.25 28.16 -11.36
CA ASP A 56 -13.91 27.81 -9.97
C ASP A 56 -12.68 26.91 -9.81
N ILE A 57 -11.94 26.64 -10.90
CA ILE A 57 -10.73 25.81 -10.86
C ILE A 57 -9.43 26.61 -10.95
N SER A 58 -9.50 27.92 -11.21
CA SER A 58 -8.29 28.74 -11.35
C SER A 58 -7.46 28.75 -10.07
N GLY A 59 -6.19 28.34 -10.16
CA GLY A 59 -5.29 28.22 -9.01
C GLY A 59 -5.54 26.99 -8.13
N HIS A 60 -6.51 26.14 -8.49
CA HIS A 60 -6.76 24.90 -7.79
C HIS A 60 -5.68 23.86 -8.16
N TRP A 61 -5.20 23.09 -7.19
CA TRP A 61 -4.12 22.10 -7.41
C TRP A 61 -4.43 21.05 -8.50
N ALA A 62 -5.71 20.78 -8.73
CA ALA A 62 -6.20 19.84 -9.74
C ALA A 62 -6.58 20.48 -11.09
N GLU A 63 -6.39 21.80 -11.27
CA GLU A 63 -6.79 22.54 -12.46
C GLU A 63 -6.33 21.86 -13.75
N HIS A 64 -5.05 21.49 -13.82
CA HIS A 64 -4.48 20.83 -14.99
C HIS A 64 -5.16 19.49 -15.31
N SER A 65 -5.33 18.63 -14.30
CA SER A 65 -5.99 17.33 -14.46
C SER A 65 -7.46 17.47 -14.87
N ILE A 66 -8.16 18.48 -14.33
CA ILE A 66 -9.55 18.77 -14.69
C ILE A 66 -9.66 19.22 -16.15
N ILE A 67 -8.79 20.14 -16.60
CA ILE A 67 -8.78 20.59 -17.99
C ILE A 67 -8.47 19.43 -18.95
N GLN A 68 -7.51 18.56 -18.60
CA GLN A 68 -7.23 17.35 -19.39
C GLN A 68 -8.44 16.42 -19.47
N ALA A 69 -9.12 16.20 -18.35
CA ALA A 69 -10.30 15.34 -18.27
C ALA A 69 -11.46 15.85 -19.15
N ILE A 70 -11.70 17.17 -19.14
CA ILE A 70 -12.71 17.81 -19.99
C ILE A 70 -12.30 17.72 -21.46
N ASN A 71 -11.04 17.99 -21.80
CA ASN A 71 -10.55 17.90 -23.18
C ASN A 71 -10.63 16.48 -23.75
N LYS A 72 -10.51 15.46 -22.89
CA LYS A 72 -10.72 14.04 -23.25
C LYS A 72 -12.19 13.65 -23.31
N GLY A 73 -13.10 14.53 -22.87
CA GLY A 73 -14.55 14.35 -23.00
C GLY A 73 -15.19 13.35 -22.04
N TYR A 74 -14.47 12.85 -21.03
CA TYR A 74 -15.05 11.89 -20.08
C TYR A 74 -15.68 12.56 -18.84
N VAL A 75 -15.50 13.88 -18.68
CA VAL A 75 -16.20 14.72 -17.70
C VAL A 75 -16.58 16.07 -18.27
N GLU A 76 -17.59 16.67 -17.67
CA GLU A 76 -18.11 17.99 -17.99
C GLU A 76 -18.24 18.86 -16.74
N GLY A 77 -18.26 20.18 -16.92
CA GLY A 77 -18.65 21.12 -15.87
C GLY A 77 -20.17 21.16 -15.70
N TYR A 78 -20.63 21.95 -14.73
CA TYR A 78 -22.04 22.24 -14.51
C TYR A 78 -22.51 23.37 -15.46
N PRO A 79 -23.83 23.46 -15.73
CA PRO A 79 -24.40 24.48 -16.62
C PRO A 79 -24.12 25.93 -16.20
N ASP A 80 -23.78 26.15 -14.92
CA ASP A 80 -23.42 27.45 -14.35
C ASP A 80 -21.97 27.87 -14.62
N GLY A 81 -21.19 27.04 -15.33
CA GLY A 81 -19.78 27.30 -15.67
C GLY A 81 -18.77 26.89 -14.60
N ASN A 82 -19.21 26.20 -13.54
CA ASN A 82 -18.34 25.67 -12.48
C ASN A 82 -18.07 24.17 -12.66
N PHE A 83 -16.98 23.65 -12.11
CA PHE A 83 -16.69 22.21 -12.07
C PHE A 83 -16.93 21.60 -10.69
N LEU A 84 -16.92 22.41 -9.64
CA LEU A 84 -17.05 22.05 -8.24
C LEU A 84 -15.98 21.02 -7.81
N PRO A 85 -14.68 21.36 -7.89
CA PRO A 85 -13.58 20.41 -7.63
C PRO A 85 -13.62 19.80 -6.23
N ASN A 86 -14.14 20.54 -5.24
CA ASN A 86 -14.25 20.11 -3.85
C ASN A 86 -15.55 19.37 -3.52
N LYS A 87 -16.48 19.23 -4.49
CA LYS A 87 -17.72 18.46 -4.29
C LYS A 87 -17.38 16.99 -4.03
N ILE A 88 -18.03 16.39 -3.03
CA ILE A 88 -17.92 14.95 -2.77
C ILE A 88 -18.58 14.16 -3.90
N VAL A 89 -17.92 13.10 -4.34
CA VAL A 89 -18.46 12.20 -5.38
C VAL A 89 -19.06 10.93 -4.80
N SER A 90 -20.12 10.46 -5.43
CA SER A 90 -20.72 9.16 -5.20
C SER A 90 -19.96 8.04 -5.92
N ARG A 91 -20.19 6.78 -5.50
CA ARG A 91 -19.66 5.58 -6.18
C ARG A 91 -20.11 5.54 -7.65
N ALA A 92 -21.37 5.88 -7.92
CA ALA A 92 -21.96 5.97 -9.25
C ALA A 92 -21.23 6.99 -10.15
N GLU A 93 -21.00 8.21 -9.66
CA GLU A 93 -20.26 9.24 -10.40
C GLU A 93 -18.84 8.77 -10.72
N PHE A 94 -18.14 8.14 -9.77
CA PHE A 94 -16.77 7.68 -10.02
C PHE A 94 -16.68 6.53 -11.02
N VAL A 95 -17.58 5.55 -10.96
CA VAL A 95 -17.63 4.47 -11.95
C VAL A 95 -17.93 5.04 -13.33
N LYS A 96 -18.91 5.95 -13.46
CA LYS A 96 -19.18 6.64 -14.73
C LYS A 96 -17.91 7.29 -15.29
N MET A 97 -17.23 8.12 -14.49
CA MET A 97 -16.01 8.81 -14.91
C MET A 97 -14.90 7.83 -15.32
N THR A 98 -14.72 6.73 -14.58
CA THR A 98 -13.68 5.74 -14.84
C THR A 98 -13.93 4.97 -16.14
N ILE A 99 -15.18 4.51 -16.36
CA ILE A 99 -15.57 3.77 -17.57
C ILE A 99 -15.47 4.65 -18.81
N SER A 100 -15.98 5.88 -18.74
CA SER A 100 -15.85 6.85 -19.82
C SER A 100 -14.38 7.19 -20.13
N ALA A 101 -13.56 7.39 -19.10
CA ALA A 101 -12.13 7.71 -19.28
C ALA A 101 -11.34 6.57 -19.94
N LEU A 102 -11.72 5.33 -19.67
CA LEU A 102 -11.11 4.14 -20.26
C LEU A 102 -11.65 3.83 -21.66
N GLY A 103 -12.66 4.56 -22.15
CA GLY A 103 -13.29 4.32 -23.45
C GLY A 103 -14.00 2.97 -23.52
N ILE A 104 -14.49 2.45 -22.38
CA ILE A 104 -15.20 1.18 -22.33
C ILE A 104 -16.62 1.41 -22.83
N GLU A 105 -17.05 0.59 -23.78
CA GLU A 105 -18.41 0.66 -24.33
C GLU A 105 -19.46 0.38 -23.27
N VAL A 106 -20.50 1.20 -23.26
CA VAL A 106 -21.60 1.14 -22.30
C VAL A 106 -22.86 0.76 -23.06
N GLN A 107 -23.42 -0.40 -22.74
CA GLN A 107 -24.69 -0.85 -23.30
C GLN A 107 -25.83 -0.22 -22.50
N GLU A 108 -26.73 0.47 -23.19
CA GLU A 108 -27.90 1.10 -22.59
C GLU A 108 -28.74 0.07 -21.82
N SER A 109 -29.23 0.47 -20.64
CA SER A 109 -30.14 -0.34 -19.83
C SER A 109 -31.29 0.52 -19.33
N ASN A 110 -32.47 -0.08 -19.13
CA ASN A 110 -33.69 0.61 -18.65
C ASN A 110 -33.66 0.93 -17.14
N GLY A 111 -32.47 1.19 -16.59
CA GLY A 111 -32.20 1.31 -15.16
C GLY A 111 -31.97 2.74 -14.68
N LYS A 112 -31.47 2.88 -13.44
CA LYS A 112 -30.90 4.16 -12.99
C LYS A 112 -29.75 4.56 -13.92
N TRP A 113 -29.53 5.87 -14.07
CA TRP A 113 -28.57 6.44 -15.04
C TRP A 113 -27.14 5.86 -14.98
N TYR A 114 -26.73 5.30 -13.84
CA TYR A 114 -25.41 4.72 -13.62
C TYR A 114 -25.34 3.20 -13.84
N GLU A 115 -26.47 2.49 -13.97
CA GLU A 115 -26.49 1.02 -13.99
C GLU A 115 -25.71 0.43 -15.17
N SER A 116 -25.84 1.03 -16.35
CA SER A 116 -25.09 0.62 -17.53
C SER A 116 -23.57 0.74 -17.32
N TYR A 117 -23.11 1.79 -16.63
CA TYR A 117 -21.70 1.96 -16.27
C TYR A 117 -21.24 0.95 -15.21
N VAL A 118 -22.11 0.61 -14.25
CA VAL A 118 -21.83 -0.44 -13.26
C VAL A 118 -21.66 -1.79 -13.96
N HIS A 119 -22.57 -2.15 -14.86
CA HIS A 119 -22.46 -3.40 -15.63
C HIS A 119 -21.19 -3.41 -16.50
N ALA A 120 -20.83 -2.29 -17.13
CA ALA A 120 -19.58 -2.17 -17.87
C ALA A 120 -18.35 -2.36 -16.96
N ALA A 121 -18.39 -1.82 -15.74
CA ALA A 121 -17.33 -1.99 -14.76
C ALA A 121 -17.20 -3.43 -14.27
N GLU A 122 -18.32 -4.15 -14.08
CA GLU A 122 -18.32 -5.58 -13.76
C GLU A 122 -17.74 -6.42 -14.91
N ALA A 123 -18.21 -6.17 -16.14
CA ALA A 123 -17.74 -6.87 -17.34
C ALA A 123 -16.24 -6.64 -17.59
N ALA A 124 -15.75 -5.43 -17.34
CA ALA A 124 -14.33 -5.09 -17.44
C ALA A 124 -13.50 -5.55 -16.23
N GLY A 125 -14.13 -6.11 -15.19
CA GLY A 125 -13.46 -6.53 -13.96
C GLY A 125 -12.90 -5.38 -13.11
N ILE A 126 -13.36 -4.15 -13.33
CA ILE A 126 -13.01 -2.93 -12.58
C ILE A 126 -13.74 -2.89 -11.23
N TYR A 127 -14.89 -3.56 -11.15
CA TYR A 127 -15.66 -3.75 -9.93
C TYR A 127 -16.13 -5.21 -9.84
N LYS A 128 -16.22 -5.75 -8.62
CA LYS A 128 -16.82 -7.05 -8.32
C LYS A 128 -17.72 -6.95 -7.10
N ALA A 129 -18.79 -7.75 -7.08
CA ALA A 129 -19.64 -7.90 -5.90
C ALA A 129 -18.80 -8.31 -4.68
N GLY A 130 -18.99 -7.60 -3.56
CA GLY A 130 -18.20 -7.73 -2.33
C GLY A 130 -16.99 -6.81 -2.22
N ASP A 131 -16.60 -6.08 -3.27
CA ASP A 131 -15.57 -5.05 -3.17
C ASP A 131 -16.02 -3.84 -2.32
N LEU A 132 -17.33 -3.58 -2.31
CA LEU A 132 -17.99 -2.52 -1.54
C LEU A 132 -18.72 -3.12 -0.34
N GLU A 133 -18.89 -2.33 0.72
CA GLU A 133 -19.62 -2.77 1.94
C GLU A 133 -21.10 -3.06 1.65
N ASP A 134 -21.67 -2.38 0.66
CA ASP A 134 -23.03 -2.53 0.16
C ASP A 134 -23.11 -2.13 -1.33
N THR A 135 -24.29 -2.28 -1.94
CA THR A 135 -24.54 -1.93 -3.36
C THR A 135 -25.25 -0.57 -3.53
N ASN A 136 -25.18 0.32 -2.53
CA ASN A 136 -25.70 1.68 -2.62
C ASN A 136 -24.76 2.57 -3.44
N TRP A 137 -24.99 2.64 -4.74
CA TRP A 137 -24.18 3.40 -5.67
C TRP A 137 -24.28 4.92 -5.52
N THR A 138 -25.33 5.44 -4.87
CA THR A 138 -25.46 6.89 -4.63
C THR A 138 -24.74 7.35 -3.37
N GLN A 139 -24.23 6.40 -2.56
CA GLN A 139 -23.40 6.70 -1.40
C GLN A 139 -22.07 7.34 -1.80
N THR A 140 -21.54 8.17 -0.90
CA THR A 140 -20.21 8.75 -0.99
C THR A 140 -19.15 7.69 -1.23
N LEU A 141 -18.30 7.93 -2.23
CA LEU A 141 -17.13 7.11 -2.50
C LEU A 141 -16.04 7.37 -1.45
N THR A 142 -15.62 6.31 -0.78
CA THR A 142 -14.45 6.37 0.10
C THR A 142 -13.15 6.23 -0.68
N ARG A 143 -12.04 6.71 -0.11
CA ARG A 143 -10.71 6.60 -0.73
C ARG A 143 -10.27 5.14 -0.92
N GLU A 144 -10.65 4.25 0.00
CA GLU A 144 -10.41 2.81 -0.13
C GLU A 144 -11.16 2.20 -1.31
N GLU A 145 -12.44 2.52 -1.50
CA GLU A 145 -13.23 2.03 -2.63
C GLU A 145 -12.70 2.56 -3.97
N MET A 146 -12.32 3.85 -4.01
CA MET A 146 -11.62 4.44 -5.16
C MET A 146 -10.33 3.67 -5.49
N SER A 147 -9.53 3.32 -4.46
CA SER A 147 -8.28 2.56 -4.63
C SER A 147 -8.53 1.17 -5.22
N LYS A 148 -9.57 0.47 -4.76
CA LYS A 148 -9.94 -0.86 -5.26
C LYS A 148 -10.24 -0.81 -6.75
N MET A 149 -11.14 0.10 -7.16
CA MET A 149 -11.53 0.25 -8.56
C MET A 149 -10.34 0.66 -9.45
N ALA A 150 -9.51 1.61 -8.98
CA ALA A 150 -8.36 2.06 -9.76
C ALA A 150 -7.28 0.96 -9.93
N VAL A 151 -7.02 0.16 -8.89
CA VAL A 151 -6.06 -0.96 -8.95
C VAL A 151 -6.60 -2.10 -9.82
N ARG A 152 -7.91 -2.38 -9.78
CA ARG A 152 -8.52 -3.31 -10.73
C ARG A 152 -8.41 -2.82 -12.18
N ALA A 153 -8.62 -1.52 -12.41
CA ALA A 153 -8.47 -0.92 -13.74
C ALA A 153 -7.01 -0.96 -14.26
N LEU A 154 -6.00 -1.07 -13.38
CA LEU A 154 -4.63 -1.40 -13.78
C LEU A 154 -4.45 -2.85 -14.26
N GLY A 155 -5.43 -3.72 -14.07
CA GLY A 155 -5.36 -5.14 -14.38
C GLY A 155 -4.87 -6.00 -13.21
N ILE A 156 -4.78 -5.44 -12.00
CA ILE A 156 -4.33 -6.18 -10.81
C ILE A 156 -5.56 -6.81 -10.14
N GLY A 157 -5.77 -8.10 -10.38
CA GLY A 157 -7.02 -8.78 -10.00
C GLY A 157 -7.01 -9.54 -8.67
N GLN A 158 -5.85 -10.03 -8.23
CA GLN A 158 -5.64 -10.79 -7.00
C GLN A 158 -5.00 -9.88 -5.96
N VAL A 159 -5.79 -9.40 -5.00
CA VAL A 159 -5.34 -8.43 -4.00
C VAL A 159 -5.99 -8.78 -2.67
N GLU A 160 -5.19 -8.82 -1.62
CA GLU A 160 -5.61 -9.08 -0.26
C GLU A 160 -6.43 -7.92 0.33
N ASP A 161 -7.14 -8.19 1.42
CA ASP A 161 -7.82 -7.12 2.16
C ASP A 161 -6.82 -6.01 2.53
N LYS A 162 -7.24 -4.74 2.38
CA LYS A 162 -6.44 -3.52 2.60
C LYS A 162 -5.23 -3.30 1.67
N GLN A 163 -4.71 -4.33 0.99
CA GLN A 163 -3.55 -4.22 0.09
C GLN A 163 -3.79 -3.25 -1.08
N TRP A 164 -5.04 -3.03 -1.48
CA TRP A 164 -5.44 -2.07 -2.51
C TRP A 164 -4.87 -0.67 -2.29
N MET A 165 -4.84 -0.19 -1.04
CA MET A 165 -4.26 1.12 -0.71
C MET A 165 -2.74 1.15 -0.95
N TYR A 166 -2.05 0.05 -0.63
CA TYR A 166 -0.61 -0.10 -0.86
C TYR A 166 -0.29 -0.14 -2.35
N LEU A 167 -1.05 -0.91 -3.13
CA LEU A 167 -0.86 -0.99 -4.57
C LEU A 167 -1.17 0.34 -5.27
N ALA A 168 -2.27 1.01 -4.90
CA ALA A 168 -2.62 2.30 -5.47
C ALA A 168 -1.53 3.35 -5.19
N THR A 169 -0.97 3.39 -3.99
CA THR A 169 0.10 4.35 -3.64
C THR A 169 1.45 3.97 -4.24
N LYS A 170 1.85 2.68 -4.19
CA LYS A 170 3.14 2.20 -4.73
C LYS A 170 3.23 2.37 -6.25
N ASN A 171 2.12 2.20 -6.97
CA ASN A 171 2.03 2.49 -8.42
C ASN A 171 1.84 3.98 -8.71
N GLY A 172 1.83 4.84 -7.69
CA GLY A 172 1.64 6.26 -7.85
C GLY A 172 0.24 6.64 -8.33
N ILE A 173 -0.78 5.79 -8.25
CA ILE A 173 -2.14 6.18 -8.61
C ILE A 173 -2.74 7.14 -7.57
N MET A 174 -2.43 6.91 -6.30
CA MET A 174 -2.91 7.69 -5.16
C MET A 174 -1.76 8.28 -4.34
N SER A 175 -2.03 9.41 -3.71
CA SER A 175 -1.17 10.05 -2.71
C SER A 175 -1.91 10.21 -1.37
N GLY A 176 -1.18 10.56 -0.32
CA GLY A 176 -1.74 10.84 0.99
C GLY A 176 -2.59 12.12 1.00
N THR A 177 -3.42 12.29 2.03
CA THR A 177 -4.13 13.56 2.27
C THR A 177 -3.27 14.56 3.03
N ALA A 178 -2.27 14.06 3.76
CA ALA A 178 -1.22 14.80 4.43
C ALA A 178 0.00 13.87 4.63
N PRO A 179 1.18 14.37 5.02
CA PRO A 179 2.35 13.53 5.30
C PRO A 179 2.04 12.45 6.35
N GLY A 180 2.06 11.18 5.92
CA GLY A 180 1.76 10.03 6.77
C GLY A 180 0.27 9.75 6.99
N GLU A 181 -0.62 10.30 6.16
CA GLU A 181 -2.07 10.10 6.28
C GLU A 181 -2.71 9.62 4.97
N LEU A 182 -3.53 8.57 5.06
CA LEU A 182 -4.27 8.01 3.91
C LEU A 182 -5.77 8.19 3.95
N THR A 183 -6.34 8.34 5.14
CA THR A 183 -7.79 8.44 5.38
C THR A 183 -8.63 7.44 4.54
N PRO A 184 -8.45 6.10 4.67
CA PRO A 184 -9.09 5.12 3.77
C PRO A 184 -10.63 5.22 3.71
N LYS A 185 -11.26 5.47 4.86
CA LYS A 185 -12.72 5.66 4.97
C LYS A 185 -13.17 7.12 4.73
N GLY A 186 -12.23 8.03 4.46
CA GLY A 186 -12.52 9.41 4.14
C GLY A 186 -13.24 9.55 2.80
N SER A 187 -14.05 10.59 2.67
CA SER A 187 -14.76 10.92 1.44
C SER A 187 -13.80 11.36 0.34
N THR A 188 -14.21 11.12 -0.91
CA THR A 188 -13.44 11.52 -2.10
C THR A 188 -14.08 12.75 -2.74
N THR A 189 -13.28 13.77 -3.02
CA THR A 189 -13.69 14.94 -3.80
C THR A 189 -13.62 14.64 -5.30
N ARG A 190 -14.36 15.41 -6.10
CA ARG A 190 -14.35 15.32 -7.56
C ARG A 190 -12.96 15.53 -8.14
N ALA A 191 -12.19 16.48 -7.62
CA ALA A 191 -10.79 16.71 -8.00
C ALA A 191 -9.88 15.51 -7.71
N GLN A 192 -10.04 14.85 -6.55
CA GLN A 192 -9.28 13.64 -6.21
C GLN A 192 -9.62 12.48 -7.16
N ALA A 193 -10.91 12.28 -7.44
CA ALA A 193 -11.37 11.28 -8.40
C ALA A 193 -10.74 11.48 -9.79
N ILE A 194 -10.79 12.70 -10.33
CA ILE A 194 -10.17 13.01 -11.63
C ILE A 194 -8.66 12.77 -11.61
N THR A 195 -7.98 13.22 -10.55
CA THR A 195 -6.53 13.05 -10.43
C THR A 195 -6.16 11.57 -10.43
N VAL A 196 -6.91 10.72 -9.72
CA VAL A 196 -6.71 9.27 -9.72
C VAL A 196 -6.93 8.67 -11.10
N ILE A 197 -8.00 9.08 -11.81
CA ILE A 197 -8.29 8.60 -13.17
C ILE A 197 -7.21 9.02 -14.15
N GLU A 198 -6.76 10.28 -14.12
CA GLU A 198 -5.67 10.78 -14.98
C GLU A 198 -4.37 10.02 -14.74
N ARG A 199 -4.02 9.77 -13.47
CA ARG A 199 -2.84 8.98 -13.10
C ARG A 199 -2.98 7.53 -13.54
N LEU A 200 -4.17 6.92 -13.40
CA LEU A 200 -4.49 5.60 -13.93
C LEU A 200 -4.26 5.53 -15.44
N LEU A 201 -4.76 6.51 -16.20
CA LEU A 201 -4.56 6.56 -17.65
C LEU A 201 -3.07 6.67 -18.02
N SER A 202 -2.30 7.51 -17.33
CA SER A 202 -0.85 7.61 -17.54
C SER A 202 -0.12 6.31 -17.20
N ALA A 203 -0.43 5.67 -16.08
CA ALA A 203 0.17 4.38 -15.72
C ALA A 203 -0.14 3.30 -16.77
N LYS A 204 -1.36 3.26 -17.31
CA LYS A 204 -1.74 2.31 -18.38
C LYS A 204 -1.01 2.56 -19.70
N LYS A 205 -0.51 3.78 -19.94
CA LYS A 205 0.37 4.12 -21.08
C LYS A 205 1.84 3.75 -20.84
N GLY A 206 2.19 3.32 -19.63
CA GLY A 206 3.57 3.02 -19.23
C GLY A 206 4.33 4.23 -18.69
N ASP A 207 3.67 5.36 -18.45
CA ASP A 207 4.30 6.54 -17.87
C ASP A 207 4.74 6.26 -16.42
N LYS A 208 5.93 6.74 -16.05
CA LYS A 208 6.41 6.69 -14.67
C LYS A 208 5.75 7.80 -13.86
N LEU A 209 5.01 7.42 -12.83
CA LEU A 209 4.36 8.36 -11.92
C LEU A 209 5.25 8.67 -10.71
N ALA A 210 5.23 9.93 -10.26
CA ALA A 210 5.82 10.31 -8.99
C ALA A 210 5.09 9.59 -7.85
N VAL A 211 5.84 8.97 -6.92
CA VAL A 211 5.29 8.20 -5.81
C VAL A 211 5.43 8.99 -4.51
N ASP A 212 4.34 9.12 -3.77
CA ASP A 212 4.35 9.64 -2.40
C ASP A 212 4.81 8.53 -1.46
N LYS A 213 6.12 8.52 -1.16
CA LYS A 213 6.72 7.47 -0.31
C LYS A 213 6.11 7.38 1.08
N TYR A 214 5.60 8.50 1.64
CA TYR A 214 4.98 8.46 2.96
C TYR A 214 3.61 7.79 2.89
N ALA A 215 2.84 8.07 1.84
CA ALA A 215 1.58 7.39 1.58
C ALA A 215 1.78 5.88 1.39
N VAL A 216 2.83 5.46 0.68
CA VAL A 216 3.18 4.03 0.54
C VAL A 216 3.48 3.42 1.92
N ALA A 217 4.30 4.08 2.73
CA ALA A 217 4.67 3.57 4.06
C ALA A 217 3.46 3.44 5.01
N VAL A 218 2.56 4.44 5.03
CA VAL A 218 1.33 4.31 5.84
C VAL A 218 0.32 3.33 5.23
N ALA A 219 0.35 3.08 3.91
CA ALA A 219 -0.49 2.06 3.27
C ALA A 219 -0.04 0.66 3.65
N GLU A 220 1.28 0.42 3.69
CA GLU A 220 1.85 -0.80 4.22
C GLU A 220 1.45 -0.97 5.70
N MET A 221 1.52 0.09 6.50
CA MET A 221 1.09 0.05 7.90
C MET A 221 -0.39 -0.34 8.05
N TYR A 222 -1.26 0.17 7.17
CA TYR A 222 -2.68 -0.16 7.15
C TYR A 222 -2.94 -1.63 6.80
N TRP A 223 -2.20 -2.17 5.83
CA TRP A 223 -2.31 -3.57 5.38
C TRP A 223 -1.62 -4.55 6.33
N HIS A 224 -0.34 -4.35 6.61
CA HIS A 224 0.55 -5.31 7.25
C HIS A 224 0.85 -5.04 8.74
N LYS A 225 0.39 -3.91 9.30
CA LYS A 225 0.81 -3.44 10.63
C LYS A 225 2.31 -3.19 10.74
N THR A 226 2.98 -2.96 9.61
CA THR A 226 4.37 -2.52 9.54
C THR A 226 4.57 -1.62 8.33
N ASN A 227 5.59 -0.78 8.36
CA ASN A 227 6.08 -0.01 7.21
C ASN A 227 7.56 -0.31 6.90
N ILE A 228 8.14 -1.33 7.55
CA ILE A 228 9.58 -1.60 7.47
C ILE A 228 10.02 -2.02 6.07
N ILE A 229 9.13 -2.67 5.30
CA ILE A 229 9.46 -3.14 3.96
C ILE A 229 9.54 -1.97 2.99
N THR A 230 8.74 -0.91 3.19
CA THR A 230 8.79 0.33 2.40
C THR A 230 9.90 1.26 2.87
N VAL A 231 10.05 1.45 4.19
CA VAL A 231 11.01 2.44 4.74
C VAL A 231 12.45 1.97 4.60
N ALA A 232 12.72 0.67 4.77
CA ALA A 232 14.04 0.06 4.63
C ALA A 232 14.03 -0.97 3.49
N GLU A 233 13.50 -0.54 2.33
CA GLU A 233 13.31 -1.36 1.13
C GLU A 233 14.62 -2.04 0.68
N GLU A 234 15.75 -1.34 0.77
CA GLU A 234 17.05 -1.87 0.37
C GLU A 234 17.56 -3.01 1.27
N ILE A 235 17.01 -3.15 2.49
CA ILE A 235 17.37 -4.22 3.42
C ILE A 235 16.33 -5.35 3.37
N PHE A 236 15.05 -5.00 3.44
CA PHE A 236 13.99 -5.98 3.63
C PHE A 236 13.23 -6.33 2.35
N ASN A 237 13.42 -5.60 1.25
CA ASN A 237 12.77 -5.87 -0.03
C ASN A 237 13.71 -5.65 -1.22
N SER A 238 15.00 -5.99 -1.05
CA SER A 238 16.01 -5.91 -2.11
C SER A 238 15.52 -6.61 -3.40
N PRO A 239 15.89 -6.11 -4.60
CA PRO A 239 15.57 -6.77 -5.88
C PRO A 239 16.02 -8.24 -5.97
N GLU A 240 16.95 -8.67 -5.12
CA GLU A 240 17.37 -10.06 -5.05
C GLU A 240 16.26 -11.01 -4.59
N ASN A 241 15.29 -10.51 -3.83
CA ASN A 241 14.13 -11.28 -3.40
C ASN A 241 13.32 -11.80 -4.59
N ASP A 242 13.28 -11.04 -5.70
CA ASP A 242 12.56 -11.42 -6.92
C ASP A 242 13.17 -12.63 -7.62
N LYS A 243 14.49 -12.86 -7.45
CA LYS A 243 15.17 -14.05 -7.99
C LYS A 243 14.69 -15.35 -7.34
N TYR A 244 14.14 -15.27 -6.13
CA TYR A 244 13.64 -16.42 -5.37
C TYR A 244 12.11 -16.39 -5.29
N LYS A 245 11.45 -16.20 -6.45
CA LYS A 245 10.00 -16.02 -6.59
C LYS A 245 9.13 -17.01 -5.79
N TYR A 246 9.58 -18.25 -5.61
CA TYR A 246 8.83 -19.29 -4.88
C TYR A 246 9.07 -19.31 -3.37
N ALA A 247 10.09 -18.60 -2.87
CA ALA A 247 10.48 -18.62 -1.47
C ALA A 247 9.68 -17.64 -0.59
N LYS A 248 8.76 -16.86 -1.17
CA LYS A 248 7.96 -15.83 -0.47
C LYS A 248 8.83 -14.95 0.44
N LEU A 249 9.71 -14.17 -0.18
CA LEU A 249 10.64 -13.29 0.53
C LEU A 249 10.18 -11.82 0.51
N GLY A 250 10.85 -10.99 1.31
CA GLY A 250 10.61 -9.56 1.41
C GLY A 250 9.17 -9.26 1.78
N ILE A 251 8.49 -8.40 1.01
CA ILE A 251 7.09 -8.06 1.27
C ILE A 251 6.17 -9.28 1.34
N ASN A 252 6.44 -10.32 0.54
CA ASN A 252 5.62 -11.53 0.46
C ASN A 252 5.89 -12.52 1.60
N SER A 253 6.94 -12.29 2.40
CA SER A 253 7.25 -13.11 3.59
C SER A 253 6.45 -12.72 4.82
N TRP A 254 6.00 -11.46 4.84
CA TRP A 254 5.22 -10.89 5.92
C TRP A 254 3.80 -11.45 5.92
N SER A 255 3.27 -11.77 7.10
CA SER A 255 1.90 -12.24 7.27
C SER A 255 1.37 -11.81 8.62
N VAL A 256 0.18 -11.19 8.61
CA VAL A 256 -0.50 -10.70 9.82
C VAL A 256 -0.84 -11.84 10.80
N ASP A 257 -1.01 -13.06 10.31
CA ASP A 257 -1.29 -14.25 11.14
C ASP A 257 -0.09 -14.63 12.02
N LYS A 258 1.12 -14.16 11.68
CA LYS A 258 2.34 -14.41 12.47
C LYS A 258 2.55 -13.38 13.59
N LEU A 259 1.70 -12.35 13.68
CA LEU A 259 1.81 -11.29 14.69
C LEU A 259 1.43 -11.75 16.11
N THR A 260 1.01 -13.01 16.27
CA THR A 260 0.70 -13.61 17.56
C THR A 260 1.72 -14.71 17.91
N VAL A 261 2.45 -14.54 19.01
CA VAL A 261 3.39 -15.54 19.55
C VAL A 261 2.72 -16.25 20.72
N SER A 262 2.62 -17.58 20.70
CA SER A 262 1.88 -18.32 21.74
C SER A 262 2.64 -19.55 22.24
N ALA A 263 2.47 -19.86 23.52
CA ALA A 263 2.77 -21.18 24.05
C ALA A 263 1.83 -22.24 23.42
N PRO A 264 2.24 -23.51 23.28
CA PRO A 264 1.39 -24.56 22.69
C PRO A 264 0.03 -24.72 23.38
N ASN A 265 -0.01 -24.56 24.71
CA ASN A 265 -1.23 -24.62 25.52
C ASN A 265 -1.93 -23.26 25.68
N LYS A 266 -1.46 -22.21 24.98
CA LYS A 266 -1.97 -20.82 25.07
C LYS A 266 -1.92 -20.17 26.46
N SER A 267 -1.19 -20.75 27.42
CA SER A 267 -0.99 -20.14 28.76
C SER A 267 -0.26 -18.79 28.71
N VAL A 268 0.45 -18.52 27.62
CA VAL A 268 1.06 -17.23 27.32
C VAL A 268 0.82 -16.92 25.85
N VAL A 269 0.29 -15.73 25.56
CA VAL A 269 0.02 -15.24 24.21
C VAL A 269 0.45 -13.79 24.13
N GLY A 270 1.43 -13.50 23.27
CA GLY A 270 1.84 -12.15 22.91
C GLY A 270 1.30 -11.74 21.56
N GLN A 271 0.95 -10.47 21.43
CA GLN A 271 0.43 -9.85 20.22
C GLN A 271 1.31 -8.66 19.83
N VAL A 272 1.76 -8.64 18.58
CA VAL A 272 2.32 -7.46 17.93
C VAL A 272 1.15 -6.61 17.42
N ASN A 273 1.10 -5.36 17.85
CA ASN A 273 0.12 -4.38 17.37
C ASN A 273 0.66 -3.66 16.13
N SER A 274 1.94 -3.27 16.15
CA SER A 274 2.63 -2.70 15.00
C SER A 274 4.16 -2.78 15.11
N LEU A 275 4.83 -2.75 13.96
CA LEU A 275 6.28 -2.57 13.83
C LEU A 275 6.55 -1.31 12.97
N THR A 276 6.99 -0.23 13.58
CA THR A 276 7.16 1.05 12.88
C THR A 276 8.63 1.35 12.63
N ALA A 277 9.03 1.34 11.36
CA ALA A 277 10.30 1.84 10.89
C ALA A 277 10.24 3.36 10.63
N ILE A 278 11.35 4.02 10.95
CA ILE A 278 11.57 5.46 10.85
C ILE A 278 12.92 5.66 10.19
N ASP A 279 12.97 6.43 9.12
CA ASP A 279 14.21 6.85 8.51
C ASP A 279 14.85 8.00 9.30
N TRP A 280 15.90 7.68 10.07
CA TRP A 280 16.64 8.66 10.86
C TRP A 280 17.37 9.70 10.00
N ASN A 281 17.53 9.45 8.71
CA ASN A 281 18.15 10.38 7.76
C ASN A 281 17.15 11.24 6.97
N ASP A 282 15.85 10.96 7.07
CA ASP A 282 14.80 11.78 6.45
C ASP A 282 14.09 12.69 7.47
N PRO A 283 14.45 13.98 7.62
CA PRO A 283 13.87 14.85 8.65
C PRO A 283 12.35 15.04 8.50
N LYS A 284 11.79 14.71 7.34
CA LYS A 284 10.36 14.81 7.03
C LYS A 284 9.60 13.50 7.26
N ASP A 285 10.26 12.43 7.72
CA ASP A 285 9.59 11.18 8.08
C ASP A 285 8.50 11.46 9.16
N PRO A 286 7.21 11.22 8.85
CA PRO A 286 6.09 11.53 9.73
C PRO A 286 6.15 10.83 11.09
N ASN A 287 6.86 9.70 11.19
CA ASN A 287 6.96 8.90 12.40
C ASN A 287 8.06 9.37 13.34
N ARG A 288 8.90 10.35 12.98
CA ARG A 288 9.85 10.96 13.93
C ARG A 288 9.18 11.52 15.17
N LYS A 289 7.92 11.94 15.06
CA LYS A 289 7.10 12.39 16.19
C LYS A 289 6.93 11.32 17.28
N LEU A 290 7.18 10.04 16.99
CA LEU A 290 7.14 8.93 17.95
C LEU A 290 8.41 8.83 18.80
N LEU A 291 9.51 9.47 18.39
CA LEU A 291 10.79 9.42 19.10
C LEU A 291 10.90 10.56 20.11
N PRO A 292 11.63 10.39 21.23
CA PRO A 292 12.05 11.52 22.06
C PRO A 292 13.00 12.42 21.26
N SER A 293 13.34 13.58 21.83
CA SER A 293 14.38 14.43 21.26
C SER A 293 15.72 13.68 21.20
N LYS A 294 16.57 14.06 20.25
CA LYS A 294 17.83 13.37 19.96
C LYS A 294 18.76 13.25 21.19
N ASP A 295 18.79 14.29 22.02
CA ASP A 295 19.53 14.36 23.29
C ASP A 295 18.98 13.42 24.38
N LYS A 296 17.82 12.80 24.14
CA LYS A 296 17.20 11.80 25.02
C LYS A 296 17.02 10.44 24.33
N LEU A 297 17.58 10.24 23.14
CA LEU A 297 17.54 8.96 22.44
C LEU A 297 18.94 8.35 22.44
N VAL A 298 19.08 7.15 23.00
CA VAL A 298 20.35 6.42 23.05
C VAL A 298 20.23 5.03 22.42
N TRP A 299 21.34 4.52 21.91
CA TRP A 299 21.52 3.10 21.57
C TRP A 299 22.51 2.45 22.55
N GLU A 300 22.36 1.15 22.78
CA GLU A 300 23.11 0.43 23.82
C GLU A 300 23.87 -0.79 23.27
N VAL A 301 25.18 -0.84 23.54
CA VAL A 301 26.04 -2.00 23.26
C VAL A 301 26.91 -2.29 24.47
N GLY A 302 26.86 -3.54 24.96
CA GLY A 302 27.70 -3.98 26.08
C GLY A 302 27.47 -3.19 27.38
N GLY A 303 26.24 -2.70 27.60
CA GLY A 303 25.87 -1.86 28.75
C GLY A 303 26.26 -0.38 28.61
N LYS A 304 26.98 0.00 27.56
CA LYS A 304 27.30 1.41 27.26
C LYS A 304 26.18 2.03 26.43
N GLN A 305 25.64 3.14 26.92
CA GLN A 305 24.68 3.98 26.19
C GLN A 305 25.41 5.08 25.42
N THR A 306 25.00 5.29 24.16
CA THR A 306 25.53 6.33 23.28
C THR A 306 24.37 7.12 22.68
N LEU A 307 24.47 8.45 22.69
CA LEU A 307 23.47 9.35 22.12
C LEU A 307 23.35 9.18 20.61
N PHE A 308 22.15 9.43 20.09
CA PHE A 308 21.94 9.59 18.66
C PHE A 308 22.56 10.90 18.16
N SER A 309 23.05 10.87 16.92
CA SER A 309 23.64 12.01 16.22
C SER A 309 23.09 12.12 14.79
N ASP A 310 23.21 13.30 14.17
CA ASP A 310 22.59 13.56 12.85
C ASP A 310 23.34 12.89 11.69
N ASP A 311 24.61 12.55 11.90
CA ASP A 311 25.48 11.88 10.94
C ASP A 311 25.19 10.37 10.82
N MET A 312 24.55 9.76 11.83
CA MET A 312 24.20 8.34 11.84
C MET A 312 23.37 7.94 10.64
N LYS A 313 23.82 6.94 9.86
CA LYS A 313 23.08 6.35 8.74
C LYS A 313 22.30 5.11 9.18
N VAL A 314 21.10 5.32 9.71
CA VAL A 314 20.33 4.26 10.37
C VAL A 314 18.83 4.33 10.11
N TYR A 315 18.15 3.21 10.30
CA TYR A 315 16.71 3.20 10.57
C TYR A 315 16.48 2.96 12.06
N VAL A 316 15.42 3.57 12.60
CA VAL A 316 14.90 3.25 13.92
C VAL A 316 13.64 2.41 13.75
N VAL A 317 13.56 1.28 14.43
CA VAL A 317 12.44 0.34 14.35
C VAL A 317 11.82 0.19 15.72
N LEU A 318 10.57 0.64 15.87
CA LEU A 318 9.80 0.57 17.10
C LEU A 318 8.86 -0.65 17.07
N LEU A 319 8.78 -1.38 18.18
CA LEU A 319 7.82 -2.47 18.36
C LEU A 319 6.77 -2.08 19.39
N ASP A 320 5.50 -2.06 18.96
CA ASP A 320 4.33 -2.02 19.85
C ASP A 320 3.75 -3.43 19.98
N SER A 321 3.78 -3.97 21.19
CA SER A 321 3.29 -5.31 21.50
C SER A 321 2.89 -5.45 22.97
N LYS A 322 2.10 -6.47 23.27
CA LYS A 322 1.67 -6.81 24.64
C LYS A 322 1.45 -8.30 24.81
N LEU A 323 1.48 -8.78 26.05
CA LEU A 323 0.95 -10.10 26.38
C LEU A 323 -0.56 -9.97 26.60
N ILE A 324 -1.36 -10.60 25.72
CA ILE A 324 -2.82 -10.62 25.85
C ILE A 324 -3.30 -11.78 26.73
N VAL A 325 -2.47 -12.80 26.92
CA VAL A 325 -2.66 -13.86 27.92
C VAL A 325 -1.32 -14.09 28.62
N ASN A 326 -1.33 -14.15 29.95
CA ASN A 326 -0.15 -14.48 30.75
C ASN A 326 -0.54 -15.16 32.07
N GLU A 327 -0.73 -16.48 32.02
CA GLU A 327 -1.01 -17.32 33.20
C GLU A 327 0.25 -17.60 34.03
N LYS A 328 1.43 -17.17 33.55
CA LYS A 328 2.73 -17.39 34.20
C LYS A 328 3.50 -16.08 34.40
N PRO A 329 2.95 -15.08 35.12
CA PRO A 329 3.53 -13.74 35.21
C PRO A 329 4.92 -13.70 35.87
N LYS A 330 5.25 -14.66 36.75
CA LYS A 330 6.61 -14.78 37.31
C LYS A 330 7.64 -15.22 36.27
N SER A 331 7.22 -16.07 35.33
CA SER A 331 8.06 -16.56 34.23
C SER A 331 8.10 -15.60 33.05
N TYR A 332 7.10 -14.74 32.90
CA TYR A 332 7.03 -13.72 31.84
C TYR A 332 6.67 -12.37 32.46
N PRO A 333 7.63 -11.74 33.17
CA PRO A 333 7.35 -10.55 33.98
C PRO A 333 7.17 -9.27 33.16
N VAL A 334 7.52 -9.28 31.87
CA VAL A 334 7.49 -8.10 31.01
C VAL A 334 6.28 -8.17 30.08
N ASN A 335 5.38 -7.18 30.15
CA ASN A 335 4.17 -7.11 29.32
C ASN A 335 4.44 -6.56 27.90
N ARG A 336 5.36 -7.19 27.17
CA ARG A 336 5.63 -6.95 25.74
C ARG A 336 6.41 -8.13 25.15
N LEU A 337 6.45 -8.20 23.83
CA LEU A 337 7.37 -9.07 23.11
C LEU A 337 8.74 -8.40 22.97
N SER A 338 9.76 -9.23 22.75
CA SER A 338 11.09 -8.82 22.31
C SER A 338 11.16 -8.74 20.79
N LEU A 339 11.91 -7.79 20.24
CA LEU A 339 12.22 -7.69 18.81
C LEU A 339 13.63 -8.18 18.54
N ALA A 340 13.80 -9.04 17.54
CA ALA A 340 15.10 -9.45 17.02
C ALA A 340 15.15 -9.26 15.50
N ILE A 341 16.21 -8.61 15.01
CA ILE A 341 16.53 -8.58 13.57
C ILE A 341 17.87 -9.27 13.40
N GLN A 342 17.82 -10.48 12.86
CA GLN A 342 18.95 -11.39 12.74
C GLN A 342 19.50 -11.41 11.31
N GLY A 343 20.75 -11.84 11.13
CA GLY A 343 21.40 -11.95 9.82
C GLY A 343 22.62 -11.06 9.62
N PHE A 344 22.86 -10.10 10.52
CA PHE A 344 24.07 -9.27 10.54
C PHE A 344 25.28 -10.03 11.12
N THR A 345 26.44 -9.93 10.48
CA THR A 345 27.67 -10.67 10.85
C THR A 345 28.86 -9.82 11.30
N GLY A 346 28.72 -8.50 11.45
CA GLY A 346 29.81 -7.61 11.90
C GLY A 346 30.37 -7.94 13.30
N SER A 347 31.38 -7.20 13.78
CA SER A 347 31.89 -7.21 15.18
C SER A 347 31.02 -6.30 16.07
N ARG A 348 31.08 -6.35 17.41
CA ARG A 348 30.23 -5.49 18.28
C ARG A 348 30.84 -4.10 18.53
N ASN A 349 31.30 -3.45 17.46
CA ASN A 349 31.93 -2.13 17.50
C ASN A 349 31.09 -1.15 16.67
N GLY A 350 30.33 -0.28 17.34
CA GLY A 350 29.40 0.66 16.67
C GLY A 350 28.09 0.01 16.21
N ILE A 351 27.35 0.73 15.36
CA ILE A 351 26.08 0.27 14.79
C ILE A 351 26.37 -0.39 13.43
N ASN A 352 26.69 -1.68 13.46
CA ASN A 352 26.86 -2.52 12.26
C ASN A 352 25.93 -3.75 12.28
N ARG A 353 24.95 -3.73 13.19
CA ARG A 353 23.87 -4.70 13.35
C ARG A 353 22.69 -4.04 14.07
N ALA A 354 21.58 -4.76 14.12
CA ALA A 354 20.45 -4.37 14.95
C ALA A 354 20.84 -4.25 16.44
N THR A 355 20.59 -3.08 17.01
CA THR A 355 21.08 -2.69 18.34
C THR A 355 19.94 -2.07 19.15
N ALA A 356 19.83 -2.37 20.44
CA ALA A 356 18.74 -1.85 21.26
C ALA A 356 18.81 -0.33 21.41
N ILE A 357 17.63 0.31 21.43
CA ILE A 357 17.49 1.74 21.74
C ILE A 357 16.77 1.93 23.06
N LYS A 358 16.97 3.10 23.67
CA LYS A 358 16.29 3.51 24.90
C LYS A 358 15.99 4.99 24.86
N SER A 359 14.82 5.36 25.38
CA SER A 359 14.47 6.74 25.69
C SER A 359 14.94 7.08 27.11
N LEU A 360 15.63 8.21 27.24
CA LEU A 360 15.94 8.85 28.52
C LEU A 360 14.80 9.79 28.97
N ASP A 361 13.78 9.99 28.13
CA ASP A 361 12.57 10.72 28.49
C ASP A 361 11.56 9.79 29.16
N SER A 362 11.34 9.96 30.47
CA SER A 362 10.39 9.15 31.24
C SER A 362 8.94 9.29 30.77
N LYS A 363 8.59 10.38 30.06
CA LYS A 363 7.25 10.59 29.50
C LYS A 363 7.07 9.90 28.14
N LYS A 364 8.16 9.41 27.53
CA LYS A 364 8.15 8.85 26.18
C LYS A 364 8.92 7.55 26.14
N VAL A 365 8.34 6.52 26.73
CA VAL A 365 8.90 5.17 26.74
C VAL A 365 8.74 4.56 25.35
N ILE A 366 9.84 4.09 24.78
CA ILE A 366 9.87 3.40 23.49
C ILE A 366 10.55 2.05 23.67
N TYR A 367 10.23 1.11 22.79
CA TYR A 367 10.91 -0.17 22.68
C TYR A 367 11.20 -0.45 21.21
N GLY A 368 12.44 -0.83 20.90
CA GLY A 368 12.84 -0.97 19.52
C GLY A 368 14.34 -1.22 19.33
N LEU A 369 14.74 -1.19 18.07
CA LEU A 369 16.11 -1.36 17.62
C LEU A 369 16.50 -0.20 16.70
N VAL A 370 17.79 0.09 16.63
CA VAL A 370 18.42 0.83 15.56
C VAL A 370 19.13 -0.16 14.64
N ILE A 371 18.95 -0.02 13.33
CA ILE A 371 19.61 -0.85 12.32
C ILE A 371 20.46 0.03 11.39
N PRO A 372 21.67 -0.42 11.01
CA PRO A 372 22.52 0.32 10.08
C PRO A 372 21.99 0.29 8.65
N LYS A 373 22.16 1.38 7.91
CA LYS A 373 21.97 1.41 6.44
C LYS A 373 23.20 0.91 5.69
N GLU A 374 24.38 1.10 6.29
CA GLU A 374 25.69 0.87 5.69
C GLU A 374 26.66 0.24 6.69
N ASN A 375 27.84 -0.18 6.24
CA ASN A 375 28.91 -0.73 7.09
C ASN A 375 28.50 -1.98 7.90
N PHE A 376 27.57 -2.77 7.36
CA PHE A 376 27.21 -4.08 7.89
C PHE A 376 27.50 -5.17 6.87
N HIS A 377 27.65 -6.41 7.36
CA HIS A 377 27.80 -7.60 6.53
C HIS A 377 26.66 -8.57 6.83
N THR A 378 26.27 -9.38 5.84
CA THR A 378 25.31 -10.46 6.02
C THR A 378 25.71 -11.72 5.25
N LYS A 379 25.19 -12.88 5.67
CA LYS A 379 25.34 -14.17 4.95
C LYS A 379 24.25 -14.38 3.89
N GLY A 380 23.61 -13.32 3.41
CA GLY A 380 22.58 -13.42 2.37
C GLY A 380 21.15 -13.49 2.91
N LYS A 381 20.93 -13.59 4.23
CA LYS A 381 19.58 -13.67 4.82
C LYS A 381 19.46 -12.76 6.03
N ILE A 382 18.41 -11.95 6.04
CA ILE A 382 18.01 -11.11 7.17
C ILE A 382 16.57 -11.48 7.55
N SER A 383 16.32 -11.67 8.84
CA SER A 383 15.00 -12.07 9.35
C SER A 383 14.57 -11.17 10.49
N ILE A 384 13.27 -10.85 10.52
CA ILE A 384 12.61 -10.13 11.60
C ILE A 384 11.85 -11.15 12.44
N LEU A 385 12.13 -11.20 13.74
CA LEU A 385 11.50 -12.12 14.68
C LEU A 385 10.96 -11.36 15.89
N VAL A 386 9.90 -11.89 16.47
CA VAL A 386 9.39 -11.47 17.78
C VAL A 386 9.34 -12.66 18.72
N GLU A 387 9.66 -12.40 19.99
CA GLU A 387 9.91 -13.46 20.97
C GLU A 387 9.31 -13.09 22.34
N THR A 388 8.94 -14.09 23.13
CA THR A 388 8.63 -13.86 24.55
C THR A 388 9.90 -13.49 25.33
N MET A 389 9.73 -12.90 26.52
CA MET A 389 10.86 -12.58 27.42
C MET A 389 10.80 -13.48 28.67
N PRO A 390 11.19 -14.77 28.57
CA PRO A 390 11.07 -15.70 29.68
C PRO A 390 12.16 -15.46 30.74
N LEU A 391 11.79 -15.66 32.01
CA LEU A 391 12.67 -15.89 33.13
C LEU A 391 12.52 -17.35 33.57
N ASN A 392 13.56 -18.15 33.36
CA ASN A 392 13.58 -19.58 33.68
C ASN A 392 12.41 -20.38 33.06
N ALA A 393 11.97 -20.00 31.86
CA ALA A 393 10.87 -20.64 31.12
C ALA A 393 11.22 -20.78 29.62
N PRO A 394 10.44 -21.57 28.85
CA PRO A 394 10.67 -21.70 27.41
C PRO A 394 10.53 -20.38 26.64
N LEU A 395 11.37 -20.19 25.64
CA LEU A 395 11.24 -19.11 24.66
C LEU A 395 10.22 -19.51 23.60
N TYR A 396 9.29 -18.61 23.28
CA TYR A 396 8.39 -18.75 22.13
C TYR A 396 8.68 -17.62 21.15
N SER A 397 8.72 -17.93 19.85
CA SER A 397 9.15 -16.99 18.82
C SER A 397 8.40 -17.20 17.51
N ASN A 398 8.16 -16.11 16.76
CA ASN A 398 7.74 -16.17 15.37
C ASN A 398 8.67 -15.34 14.48
N THR A 399 8.95 -15.85 13.28
CA THR A 399 9.59 -15.07 12.22
C THR A 399 8.52 -14.32 11.44
N LEU A 400 8.52 -12.99 11.56
CA LEU A 400 7.57 -12.11 10.88
C LEU A 400 7.91 -11.97 9.40
N SER A 401 9.19 -11.84 9.06
CA SER A 401 9.65 -11.66 7.68
C SER A 401 11.05 -12.19 7.47
N THR A 402 11.37 -12.56 6.23
CA THR A 402 12.72 -12.92 5.80
C THR A 402 13.00 -12.30 4.44
N SER A 403 14.17 -11.68 4.32
CA SER A 403 14.68 -11.07 3.10
C SER A 403 16.02 -11.69 2.72
N VAL A 404 16.27 -11.77 1.42
CA VAL A 404 17.59 -12.05 0.88
C VAL A 404 18.28 -10.74 0.51
N LEU A 405 19.52 -10.62 0.96
CA LEU A 405 20.37 -9.47 0.71
C LEU A 405 21.83 -9.92 0.67
N THR A 406 22.47 -9.82 -0.49
CA THR A 406 23.92 -9.98 -0.66
C THR A 406 24.56 -8.61 -0.50
N LYS A 407 25.05 -8.32 0.70
CA LYS A 407 25.73 -7.07 1.05
C LYS A 407 26.89 -7.30 2.01
#